data_AF-A0A1J4KLB6-F1
#
_entry.id   AF-A0A1J4KLB6-F1
#
_cell.length_a   1.000
_cell.length_b   1.000
_cell.length_c   1.000
_cell.angle_alpha   90.00
_cell.angle_beta   90.00
_cell.angle_gamma   90.00
#
_symmetry.space_group_name_H-M   'P 1'
#
loop_
_entity.id
_entity.type
_entity.pdbx_description
1 polymer ?
#
loop_
_entity_poly.entity_id
_entity_poly.type
_entity_poly.pdbx_seq_one_letter_code
_entity_poly.pdbx_strand_id
1 'polypeptide(L)'
;MSAQAIIQQSQDVEALTKVLEMNVLTQDEQQMVHLVKKHYFENGLTSRQLSKSIAVITRNMQNVQILCQGDAVFEQELTTQVNEAKNVLAGIQSRIAPLQELKNKYAQMLKDCEKLTQDQQSEEMSLRRIQNKTDELQEQLALKMKELDKNNDSMKFKEAVHQHLKKNLASRKQAINIWKANMTEITQKFQTDGANIKLEKQRKQQQIDRLTMKAGRLRQQLTETKQRIEAEKSKFDSQVLDWRERTRQATQRRNDVFETYQKGEMETRLLQSQMQRHAEKHRLVAKRAEESQMELTQTIEDINDTQSKISEYTSVPDSHVNTVKALQNENNQLKIEIEQLTKDEKEAREQAIKLRAEFAELESMDAAARRNKMERQQKALRESLEKIDGAVTAAESSYTCFECLKPVKNPMTFVPCGHSVCRSHGKHTDDMLICPECKVQCDTVFANLTIPDLLSKMQFLHSLISTAIEN
;
A
#
# COMPACT_ATOMS: atom_id res chain seq x y z
N MET A 1 -18.74 15.87 -22.84
CA MET A 1 -17.35 16.03 -23.35
C MET A 1 -17.28 15.48 -24.75
N SER A 2 -16.63 16.20 -25.68
CA SER A 2 -16.36 15.71 -27.03
C SER A 2 -15.24 14.66 -27.01
N ALA A 3 -15.19 13.78 -28.02
CA ALA A 3 -14.14 12.77 -28.16
C ALA A 3 -12.71 13.38 -28.13
N GLN A 4 -12.56 14.64 -28.56
CA GLN A 4 -11.30 15.39 -28.50
C GLN A 4 -10.75 15.55 -27.07
N ALA A 5 -11.62 15.78 -26.08
CA ALA A 5 -11.17 15.96 -24.70
C ALA A 5 -10.70 14.65 -24.05
N ILE A 6 -11.14 13.49 -24.55
CA ILE A 6 -10.68 12.17 -24.12
C ILE A 6 -9.28 11.88 -24.70
N ILE A 7 -9.07 12.24 -25.98
CA ILE A 7 -7.79 12.10 -26.66
C ILE A 7 -6.73 12.98 -25.98
N GLN A 8 -7.07 14.24 -25.67
CA GLN A 8 -6.18 15.18 -24.98
C GLN A 8 -5.69 14.66 -23.62
N GLN A 9 -6.59 14.06 -22.83
CA GLN A 9 -6.26 13.50 -21.52
C GLN A 9 -5.31 12.30 -21.61
N SER A 10 -5.44 11.47 -22.66
CA SER A 10 -4.51 10.35 -22.89
C SER A 10 -3.11 10.84 -23.27
N GLN A 11 -3.04 11.89 -24.09
CA GLN A 11 -1.77 12.52 -24.50
C GLN A 11 -1.07 13.19 -23.32
N ASP A 12 -1.81 13.76 -22.37
CA ASP A 12 -1.27 14.40 -21.18
C ASP A 12 -0.66 13.39 -20.19
N VAL A 13 -1.27 12.21 -20.05
CA VAL A 13 -0.72 11.10 -19.25
C VAL A 13 0.51 10.49 -19.93
N GLU A 14 0.53 10.43 -21.26
CA GLU A 14 1.68 9.96 -22.04
C GLU A 14 2.88 10.92 -21.91
N ALA A 15 2.64 12.24 -21.95
CA ALA A 15 3.68 13.25 -21.73
C ALA A 15 4.33 13.13 -20.33
N LEU A 16 3.53 12.96 -19.27
CA LEU A 16 4.04 12.73 -17.91
C LEU A 16 4.81 11.40 -17.79
N THR A 17 4.49 10.41 -18.62
CA THR A 17 5.19 9.12 -18.65
C THR A 17 6.56 9.26 -19.32
N LYS A 18 6.64 10.00 -20.43
CA LYS A 18 7.92 10.32 -21.08
C LYS A 18 8.86 11.11 -20.17
N VAL A 19 8.32 12.02 -19.36
CA VAL A 19 9.11 12.76 -18.34
C VAL A 19 9.73 11.84 -17.29
N LEU A 20 9.00 10.81 -16.84
CA LEU A 20 9.51 9.82 -15.90
C LEU A 20 10.58 8.91 -16.54
N GLU A 21 10.43 8.56 -17.81
CA GLU A 21 11.35 7.70 -18.55
C GLU A 21 12.72 8.36 -18.83
N MET A 22 12.77 9.70 -18.92
CA MET A 22 14.02 10.42 -19.18
C MET A 22 15.04 10.35 -18.03
N ASN A 23 14.62 9.91 -16.83
CA ASN A 23 15.50 9.69 -15.66
C ASN A 23 16.40 10.89 -15.24
N VAL A 24 16.06 12.10 -15.70
CA VAL A 24 16.77 13.37 -15.40
C VAL A 24 16.32 13.98 -14.08
N LEU A 25 15.22 13.47 -13.51
CA LEU A 25 14.62 13.95 -12.28
C LEU A 25 15.25 13.26 -11.07
N THR A 26 15.47 14.01 -10.00
CA THR A 26 15.82 13.46 -8.69
C THR A 26 14.71 12.55 -8.17
N GLN A 27 15.04 11.66 -7.23
CA GLN A 27 14.07 10.70 -6.67
C GLN A 27 12.80 11.36 -6.12
N ASP A 28 12.95 12.51 -5.45
CA ASP A 28 11.82 13.29 -4.90
C ASP A 28 10.96 13.92 -6.02
N GLU A 29 11.58 14.38 -7.10
CA GLU A 29 10.88 14.91 -8.28
C GLU A 29 10.13 13.80 -9.04
N GLN A 30 10.72 12.61 -9.16
CA GLN A 30 10.04 11.44 -9.74
C GLN A 30 8.80 11.05 -8.92
N GLN A 31 8.90 11.07 -7.59
CA GLN A 31 7.75 10.81 -6.71
C GLN A 31 6.66 11.87 -6.88
N MET A 32 7.02 13.15 -6.99
CA MET A 32 6.09 14.24 -7.26
C MET A 32 5.37 14.07 -8.61
N VAL A 33 6.10 13.73 -9.68
CA VAL A 33 5.51 13.49 -11.00
C VAL A 33 4.57 12.27 -10.97
N HIS A 34 4.91 11.21 -10.23
CA HIS A 34 4.01 10.08 -10.00
C HIS A 34 2.73 10.48 -9.25
N LEU A 35 2.84 11.33 -8.22
CA LEU A 35 1.70 11.82 -7.45
C LEU A 35 0.78 12.69 -8.32
N VAL A 36 1.36 13.57 -9.13
CA VAL A 36 0.63 14.42 -10.08
C VAL A 36 -0.05 13.57 -11.15
N LYS A 37 0.63 12.55 -11.71
CA LYS A 37 0.05 11.61 -12.67
C LYS A 37 -1.15 10.85 -12.07
N LYS A 38 -1.01 10.37 -10.83
CA LYS A 38 -2.09 9.68 -10.12
C LYS A 38 -3.28 10.61 -9.89
N HIS A 39 -3.05 11.81 -9.36
CA HIS A 39 -4.12 12.79 -9.13
C HIS A 39 -4.78 13.26 -10.43
N TYR A 40 -4.03 13.43 -11.50
CA TYR A 40 -4.58 13.83 -12.80
C TYR A 40 -5.51 12.75 -13.36
N PHE A 41 -5.11 11.48 -13.22
CA PHE A 41 -5.94 10.35 -13.62
C PHE A 41 -7.21 10.21 -12.76
N GLU A 42 -7.08 10.27 -11.43
CA GLU A 42 -8.18 10.17 -10.46
C GLU A 42 -9.17 11.35 -10.59
N ASN A 43 -8.67 12.57 -10.74
CA ASN A 43 -9.49 13.75 -10.95
C ASN A 43 -10.17 13.72 -12.33
N GLY A 44 -9.49 13.17 -13.34
CA GLY A 44 -10.06 12.95 -14.66
C GLY A 44 -11.23 11.96 -14.65
N LEU A 45 -11.10 10.85 -13.92
CA LEU A 45 -12.19 9.88 -13.73
C LEU A 45 -13.36 10.47 -12.95
N THR A 46 -13.07 11.15 -11.85
CA THR A 46 -14.08 11.84 -11.02
C THR A 46 -14.84 12.90 -11.82
N SER A 47 -14.14 13.69 -12.63
CA SER A 47 -14.75 14.69 -13.53
C SER A 47 -15.66 14.05 -14.58
N ARG A 48 -15.28 12.89 -15.15
CA ARG A 48 -16.14 12.14 -16.09
C ARG A 48 -17.40 11.62 -15.42
N GLN A 49 -17.27 11.09 -14.20
CA GLN A 49 -18.39 10.53 -13.45
C GLN A 49 -19.38 11.64 -13.05
N LEU A 50 -18.89 12.77 -12.54
CA LEU A 50 -19.70 13.97 -12.27
C LEU A 50 -20.38 14.52 -13.53
N SER A 51 -19.66 14.61 -14.65
CA SER A 51 -20.25 15.08 -15.92
C SER A 51 -21.39 14.17 -16.40
N LYS A 52 -21.26 12.85 -16.23
CA LYS A 52 -22.34 11.89 -16.54
C LYS A 52 -23.53 12.07 -15.60
N SER A 53 -23.28 12.20 -14.29
CA SER A 53 -24.34 12.45 -13.31
C SER A 53 -25.09 13.75 -13.61
N ILE A 54 -24.39 14.85 -13.91
CA ILE A 54 -25.00 16.13 -14.30
C ILE A 54 -25.86 15.96 -15.55
N ALA A 55 -25.40 15.22 -16.57
CA ALA A 55 -26.16 14.99 -17.79
C ALA A 55 -27.44 14.16 -17.54
N VAL A 56 -27.37 13.15 -16.67
CA VAL A 56 -28.53 12.35 -16.26
C VAL A 56 -29.53 13.19 -15.48
N ILE A 57 -29.06 13.98 -14.51
CA ILE A 57 -29.91 14.88 -13.70
C ILE A 57 -30.57 15.94 -14.59
N THR A 58 -29.82 16.53 -15.53
CA THR A 58 -30.36 17.53 -16.47
C THR A 58 -31.44 16.93 -17.38
N ARG A 59 -31.22 15.69 -17.86
CA ARG A 59 -32.23 14.96 -18.65
C ARG A 59 -33.46 14.65 -17.79
N ASN A 60 -33.28 14.25 -16.53
CA ASN A 60 -34.38 13.98 -15.62
C ASN A 60 -35.18 15.27 -15.32
N MET A 61 -34.52 16.41 -15.13
CA MET A 61 -35.20 17.72 -15.03
C MET A 61 -36.05 18.03 -16.26
N GLN A 62 -35.50 17.83 -17.47
CA GLN A 62 -36.26 18.03 -18.71
C GLN A 62 -37.46 17.09 -18.80
N ASN A 63 -37.31 15.83 -18.40
CA ASN A 63 -38.41 14.86 -18.39
C ASN A 63 -39.48 15.22 -17.34
N VAL A 64 -39.08 15.71 -16.16
CA VAL A 64 -39.98 16.16 -15.10
C VAL A 64 -40.73 17.43 -15.53
N GLN A 65 -40.07 18.40 -16.18
CA GLN A 65 -40.73 19.57 -16.79
C GLN A 65 -41.77 19.19 -17.84
N ILE A 66 -41.55 18.09 -18.58
CA ILE A 66 -42.49 17.58 -19.59
C ILE A 66 -43.66 16.81 -18.95
N LEU A 67 -43.41 16.06 -17.87
CA LEU A 67 -44.40 15.12 -17.27
C LEU A 67 -45.20 15.71 -16.11
N CYS A 68 -44.66 16.69 -15.39
CA CYS A 68 -45.25 17.23 -14.18
C CYS A 68 -45.43 18.75 -14.34
N GLN A 69 -46.65 19.19 -14.63
CA GLN A 69 -47.03 20.58 -14.39
C GLN A 69 -46.99 20.86 -12.87
N GLY A 70 -45.83 21.26 -12.36
CA GLY A 70 -45.75 22.11 -11.17
C GLY A 70 -45.48 21.47 -9.80
N ASP A 71 -44.54 20.53 -9.66
CA ASP A 71 -43.89 20.39 -8.36
C ASP A 71 -42.64 21.28 -8.29
N ALA A 72 -42.90 22.56 -7.99
CA ALA A 72 -41.87 23.60 -7.92
C ALA A 72 -40.79 23.30 -6.87
N VAL A 73 -41.10 22.51 -5.84
CA VAL A 73 -40.16 22.15 -4.78
C VAL A 73 -39.14 21.14 -5.31
N PHE A 74 -39.59 20.13 -6.04
CA PHE A 74 -38.71 19.13 -6.63
C PHE A 74 -37.83 19.72 -7.76
N GLU A 75 -38.40 20.64 -8.57
CA GLU A 75 -37.65 21.36 -9.59
C GLU A 75 -36.56 22.27 -9.00
N GLN A 76 -36.85 22.93 -7.87
CA GLN A 76 -35.89 23.76 -7.14
C GLN A 76 -34.78 22.91 -6.50
N GLU A 77 -35.10 21.74 -5.95
CA GLU A 77 -34.12 20.82 -5.36
C GLU A 77 -33.16 20.26 -6.43
N LEU A 78 -33.68 19.81 -7.57
CA LEU A 78 -32.87 19.37 -8.72
C LEU A 78 -32.00 20.51 -9.27
N THR A 79 -32.53 21.73 -9.37
CA THR A 79 -31.77 22.90 -9.82
C THR A 79 -30.62 23.20 -8.85
N THR A 80 -30.85 23.07 -7.54
CA THR A 80 -29.83 23.26 -6.51
C THR A 80 -28.73 22.22 -6.63
N GLN A 81 -29.08 20.94 -6.75
CA GLN A 81 -28.11 19.85 -6.93
C GLN A 81 -27.30 20.00 -8.23
N VAL A 82 -27.91 20.46 -9.33
CA VAL A 82 -27.19 20.74 -10.58
C VAL A 82 -26.21 21.89 -10.42
N ASN A 83 -26.59 22.95 -9.70
CA ASN A 83 -25.72 24.10 -9.46
C ASN A 83 -24.55 23.73 -8.53
N GLU A 84 -24.79 22.95 -7.48
CA GLU A 84 -23.73 22.40 -6.62
C GLU A 84 -22.76 21.52 -7.40
N ALA A 85 -23.28 20.59 -8.22
CA ALA A 85 -22.44 19.73 -9.05
C ALA A 85 -21.63 20.52 -10.09
N LYS A 86 -22.22 21.58 -10.68
CA LYS A 86 -21.51 22.51 -11.58
C LYS A 86 -20.39 23.28 -10.85
N ASN A 87 -20.63 23.74 -9.63
CA ASN A 87 -19.63 24.43 -8.82
C ASN A 87 -18.46 23.51 -8.45
N VAL A 88 -18.74 22.25 -8.07
CA VAL A 88 -17.70 21.25 -7.82
C VAL A 88 -16.91 20.94 -9.10
N LEU A 89 -17.58 20.79 -10.24
CA LEU A 89 -16.93 20.55 -11.53
C LEU A 89 -16.02 21.73 -11.93
N ALA A 90 -16.47 22.96 -11.74
CA ALA A 90 -15.67 24.17 -11.99
C ALA A 90 -14.45 24.25 -11.07
N GLY A 91 -14.60 23.86 -9.79
CA GLY A 91 -13.49 23.76 -8.84
C GLY A 91 -12.46 22.68 -9.19
N ILE A 92 -12.89 21.56 -9.76
CA ILE A 92 -11.98 20.51 -10.27
C ILE A 92 -11.27 21.00 -11.55
N GLN A 93 -11.99 21.68 -12.45
CA GLN A 93 -11.41 22.21 -13.69
C GLN A 93 -10.39 23.33 -13.44
N SER A 94 -10.61 24.21 -12.45
CA SER A 94 -9.62 25.23 -12.07
C SER A 94 -8.36 24.62 -11.45
N ARG A 95 -8.46 23.47 -10.79
CA ARG A 95 -7.30 22.68 -10.30
C ARG A 95 -6.57 21.92 -11.40
N ILE A 96 -7.16 21.76 -12.59
CA ILE A 96 -6.54 21.20 -13.79
C ILE A 96 -5.78 22.28 -14.59
N ALA A 97 -6.14 23.57 -14.44
CA ALA A 97 -5.45 24.72 -15.04
C ALA A 97 -3.92 24.81 -14.85
N PRO A 98 -3.30 24.38 -13.73
CA PRO A 98 -1.83 24.36 -13.60
C PRO A 98 -1.12 23.46 -14.62
N LEU A 99 -1.83 22.62 -15.39
CA LEU A 99 -1.23 21.80 -16.44
C LEU A 99 -0.60 22.66 -17.56
N GLN A 100 -1.21 23.77 -17.94
CA GLN A 100 -0.65 24.61 -19.01
C GLN A 100 0.61 25.35 -18.54
N GLU A 101 0.64 25.78 -17.28
CA GLU A 101 1.84 26.32 -16.66
C GLU A 101 2.95 25.27 -16.52
N LEU A 102 2.61 24.02 -16.16
CA LEU A 102 3.54 22.89 -16.12
C LEU A 102 4.10 22.55 -17.50
N LYS A 103 3.28 22.57 -18.56
CA LYS A 103 3.73 22.40 -19.95
C LYS A 103 4.68 23.52 -20.37
N ASN A 104 4.36 24.76 -20.03
CA ASN A 104 5.23 25.90 -20.34
C ASN A 104 6.57 25.82 -19.58
N LYS A 105 6.54 25.42 -18.30
CA LYS A 105 7.77 25.18 -17.50
C LYS A 105 8.60 24.03 -18.05
N TYR A 106 7.97 22.93 -18.46
CA TYR A 106 8.67 21.81 -19.09
C TYR A 106 9.32 22.20 -20.42
N ALA A 107 8.59 22.94 -21.27
CA ALA A 107 9.13 23.47 -22.52
C ALA A 107 10.30 24.43 -22.29
N GLN A 108 10.27 25.24 -21.23
CA GLN A 108 11.38 26.10 -20.85
C GLN A 108 12.58 25.29 -20.34
N MET A 109 12.34 24.28 -19.50
CA MET A 109 13.38 23.40 -18.98
C MET A 109 14.09 22.62 -20.10
N LEU A 110 13.35 22.14 -21.12
CA LEU A 110 13.95 21.50 -22.30
C LEU A 110 14.91 22.44 -23.03
N LYS A 111 14.52 23.71 -23.24
CA LYS A 111 15.39 24.72 -23.85
C LYS A 111 16.63 24.99 -23.01
N ASP A 112 16.48 25.02 -21.69
CA ASP A 112 17.60 25.25 -20.78
C ASP A 112 18.57 24.05 -20.78
N CYS A 113 18.06 22.81 -20.82
CA CYS A 113 18.87 21.61 -20.98
C CYS A 113 19.62 21.56 -22.32
N GLU A 114 18.97 21.93 -23.43
CA GLU A 114 19.62 22.04 -24.74
C GLU A 114 20.75 23.07 -24.71
N LYS A 115 20.51 24.24 -24.09
CA LYS A 115 21.52 25.28 -23.93
C LYS A 115 22.71 24.83 -23.08
N LEU A 116 22.45 24.20 -21.92
CA LEU A 116 23.51 23.67 -21.07
C LEU A 116 24.35 22.60 -21.78
N THR A 117 23.72 21.77 -22.61
CA THR A 117 24.42 20.76 -23.42
C THR A 117 25.32 21.43 -24.46
N GLN A 118 24.87 22.49 -25.11
CA GLN A 118 25.69 23.27 -26.05
C GLN A 118 26.86 23.98 -25.34
N ASP A 119 26.60 24.56 -24.18
CA ASP A 119 27.63 25.22 -23.36
C ASP A 119 28.70 24.20 -22.91
N GLN A 120 28.28 23.01 -22.45
CA GLN A 120 29.20 21.92 -22.10
C GLN A 120 30.06 21.47 -23.30
N GLN A 121 29.47 21.30 -24.48
CA GLN A 121 30.22 20.94 -25.69
C GLN A 121 31.24 22.04 -26.08
N SER A 122 30.89 23.31 -25.90
CA SER A 122 31.78 24.46 -26.13
C SER A 122 32.95 24.48 -25.12
N GLU A 123 32.67 24.20 -23.85
CA GLU A 123 33.69 24.09 -22.81
C GLU A 123 34.63 22.90 -23.05
N GLU A 124 34.12 21.73 -23.42
CA GLU A 124 34.93 20.56 -23.79
C GLU A 124 35.85 20.84 -24.98
N MET A 125 35.35 21.54 -26.00
CA MET A 125 36.16 21.99 -27.13
C MET A 125 37.24 22.98 -26.71
N SER A 126 36.95 23.85 -25.74
CA SER A 126 37.92 24.79 -25.18
C SER A 126 39.00 24.09 -24.36
N LEU A 127 38.63 23.08 -23.56
CA LEU A 127 39.56 22.24 -22.82
C LEU A 127 40.49 21.46 -23.75
N ARG A 128 39.97 20.88 -24.85
CA ARG A 128 40.80 20.22 -25.86
C ARG A 128 41.82 21.18 -26.49
N ARG A 129 41.45 22.44 -26.75
CA ARG A 129 42.40 23.46 -27.24
C ARG A 129 43.49 23.78 -26.23
N ILE A 130 43.12 23.90 -24.95
CA ILE A 130 44.09 24.12 -23.86
C ILE A 130 45.04 22.93 -23.74
N GLN A 131 44.52 21.70 -23.84
CA GLN A 131 45.32 20.49 -23.74
C GLN A 131 46.32 20.35 -24.89
N ASN A 132 45.86 20.53 -26.14
CA ASN A 132 46.76 20.55 -27.30
C ASN A 132 47.88 21.61 -27.16
N LYS A 133 47.54 22.81 -26.68
CA LYS A 133 48.53 23.87 -26.45
C LYS A 133 49.48 23.56 -25.30
N THR A 134 49.02 22.81 -24.30
CA THR A 134 49.86 22.34 -23.20
C THR A 134 50.87 21.32 -23.71
N ASP A 135 50.43 20.38 -24.55
CA ASP A 135 51.28 19.36 -25.15
C ASP A 135 52.34 20.00 -26.08
N GLU A 136 51.95 20.96 -26.91
CA GLU A 136 52.89 21.75 -27.74
C GLU A 136 53.96 22.46 -26.88
N LEU A 137 53.56 23.08 -25.76
CA LEU A 137 54.50 23.75 -24.87
C LEU A 137 55.43 22.75 -24.16
N GLN A 138 54.94 21.56 -23.80
CA GLN A 138 55.78 20.50 -23.23
C GLN A 138 56.81 19.98 -24.24
N GLU A 139 56.41 19.82 -25.51
CA GLU A 139 57.32 19.43 -26.59
C GLU A 139 58.40 20.50 -26.83
N GLN A 140 58.02 21.78 -26.87
CA GLN A 140 58.97 22.88 -26.98
C GLN A 140 59.94 22.94 -25.79
N LEU A 141 59.45 22.69 -24.57
CA LEU A 141 60.28 22.61 -23.37
C LEU A 141 61.30 21.47 -23.48
N ALA A 142 60.87 20.30 -23.94
CA ALA A 142 61.75 19.14 -24.13
C ALA A 142 62.84 19.41 -25.17
N LEU A 143 62.50 20.10 -26.27
CA LEU A 143 63.49 20.52 -27.28
C LEU A 143 64.50 21.52 -26.70
N LYS A 144 64.03 22.50 -25.91
CA LYS A 144 64.89 23.49 -25.25
C LYS A 144 65.81 22.86 -24.20
N MET A 145 65.33 21.86 -23.46
CA MET A 145 66.18 21.08 -22.54
C MET A 145 67.28 20.32 -23.29
N LYS A 146 66.96 19.68 -24.41
CA LYS A 146 67.98 19.02 -25.26
C LYS A 146 69.01 20.01 -25.83
N GLU A 147 68.60 21.22 -26.22
CA GLU A 147 69.53 22.27 -26.64
C GLU A 147 70.42 22.75 -25.48
N LEU A 148 69.88 22.88 -24.28
CA LEU A 148 70.63 23.24 -23.07
C LEU A 148 71.70 22.19 -22.75
N ASP A 149 71.36 20.91 -22.84
CA ASP A 149 72.30 19.80 -22.59
C ASP A 149 73.44 19.80 -23.62
N LYS A 150 73.14 20.00 -24.91
CA LYS A 150 74.16 20.16 -25.95
C LYS A 150 75.08 21.36 -25.71
N ASN A 151 74.52 22.47 -25.23
CA ASN A 151 75.30 23.66 -24.88
C ASN A 151 76.16 23.44 -23.64
N ASN A 152 75.67 22.69 -22.65
CA ASN A 152 76.43 22.30 -21.47
C ASN A 152 77.60 21.37 -21.85
N ASP A 153 77.40 20.46 -22.80
CA ASP A 153 78.49 19.60 -23.30
C ASP A 153 79.51 20.39 -24.14
N SER A 154 79.06 21.39 -24.90
CA SER A 154 79.94 22.35 -25.59
C SER A 154 80.74 23.22 -24.62
N MET A 155 80.15 23.63 -23.49
CA MET A 155 80.83 24.31 -22.39
C MET A 155 81.90 23.43 -21.74
N LYS A 156 81.57 22.18 -21.42
CA LYS A 156 82.54 21.20 -20.87
C LYS A 156 83.68 20.91 -21.84
N PHE A 157 83.41 20.85 -23.15
CA PHE A 157 84.44 20.74 -24.18
C PHE A 157 85.33 21.99 -24.24
N LYS A 158 84.74 23.19 -24.18
CA LYS A 158 85.51 24.45 -24.11
C LYS A 158 86.35 24.54 -22.84
N GLU A 159 85.87 24.07 -21.70
CA GLU A 159 86.64 23.99 -20.45
C GLU A 159 87.81 22.99 -20.55
N ALA A 160 87.61 21.84 -21.20
CA ALA A 160 88.67 20.87 -21.48
C ALA A 160 89.74 21.42 -22.44
N VAL A 161 89.32 22.15 -23.49
CA VAL A 161 90.24 22.84 -24.42
C VAL A 161 90.97 24.01 -23.72
N HIS A 162 90.32 24.71 -22.81
CA HIS A 162 90.91 25.80 -22.05
C HIS A 162 91.97 25.32 -21.04
N GLN A 163 91.85 24.09 -20.52
CA GLN A 163 92.91 23.44 -19.75
C GLN A 163 94.11 23.04 -20.62
N HIS A 164 93.90 22.63 -21.88
CA HIS A 164 94.97 22.25 -22.81
C HIS A 164 95.75 23.46 -23.36
N LEU A 165 95.09 24.62 -23.56
CA LEU A 165 95.73 25.86 -24.04
C LEU A 165 96.51 26.63 -22.96
N LYS A 166 96.39 26.22 -21.69
CA LYS A 166 97.17 26.78 -20.57
C LYS A 166 98.66 26.41 -20.61
N LYS A 167 99.05 25.42 -21.45
CA LYS A 167 100.44 24.98 -21.68
C LYS A 167 101.22 25.78 -22.75
N ASN A 168 100.60 26.68 -23.52
CA ASN A 168 101.26 27.34 -24.67
C ASN A 168 101.49 28.86 -24.43
N LEU A 169 102.29 29.17 -23.40
CA LEU A 169 102.34 30.49 -22.74
C LEU A 169 103.44 31.46 -23.26
N ALA A 170 104.03 31.23 -24.44
CA ALA A 170 105.07 32.10 -25.00
C ALA A 170 104.57 33.11 -26.06
N SER A 171 103.41 32.89 -26.70
CA SER A 171 102.82 33.82 -27.69
C SER A 171 101.86 34.85 -27.08
N ARG A 172 101.60 34.79 -25.76
CA ARG A 172 100.53 35.52 -25.05
C ARG A 172 100.91 36.89 -24.50
N LYS A 173 102.07 37.47 -24.80
CA LYS A 173 102.44 38.80 -24.26
C LYS A 173 101.76 39.97 -24.98
N GLN A 174 101.37 39.82 -26.25
CA GLN A 174 100.68 40.86 -27.03
C GLN A 174 99.14 40.81 -26.88
N ALA A 175 98.57 39.64 -26.59
CA ALA A 175 97.14 39.46 -26.30
C ALA A 175 96.72 40.02 -24.91
N ILE A 176 97.64 40.09 -23.95
CA ILE A 176 97.36 40.58 -22.58
C ILE A 176 96.89 42.04 -22.56
N ASN A 177 97.34 42.89 -23.49
CA ASN A 177 96.91 44.28 -23.55
C ASN A 177 95.49 44.45 -24.12
N ILE A 178 95.09 43.63 -25.10
CA ILE A 178 93.72 43.59 -25.64
C ILE A 178 92.76 42.94 -24.63
N TRP A 179 93.22 41.91 -23.92
CA TRP A 179 92.43 41.25 -22.87
C TRP A 179 92.18 42.14 -21.66
N LYS A 180 93.12 43.01 -21.28
CA LYS A 180 92.88 43.99 -20.20
C LYS A 180 91.75 44.95 -20.56
N ALA A 181 91.74 45.49 -21.79
CA ALA A 181 90.67 46.37 -22.26
C ALA A 181 89.30 45.66 -22.29
N ASN A 182 89.24 44.46 -22.87
CA ASN A 182 88.03 43.64 -22.91
C ASN A 182 87.58 43.19 -21.51
N MET A 183 88.49 42.95 -20.56
CA MET A 183 88.14 42.58 -19.18
C MET A 183 87.45 43.72 -18.44
N THR A 184 87.88 44.97 -18.64
CA THR A 184 87.19 46.15 -18.10
C THR A 184 85.77 46.29 -18.67
N GLU A 185 85.61 46.10 -19.97
CA GLU A 185 84.31 46.21 -20.66
C GLU A 185 83.35 45.08 -20.26
N ILE A 186 83.87 43.86 -20.10
CA ILE A 186 83.13 42.69 -19.60
C ILE A 186 82.76 42.88 -18.13
N THR A 187 83.66 43.42 -17.30
CA THR A 187 83.37 43.69 -15.88
C THR A 187 82.27 44.76 -15.74
N GLN A 188 82.28 45.78 -16.60
CA GLN A 188 81.23 46.80 -16.65
C GLN A 188 79.89 46.22 -17.11
N LYS A 189 79.89 45.33 -18.13
CA LYS A 189 78.69 44.59 -18.55
C LYS A 189 78.14 43.66 -17.46
N PHE A 190 79.00 42.94 -16.74
CA PHE A 190 78.55 42.12 -15.60
C PHE A 190 77.98 42.95 -14.45
N GLN A 191 78.49 44.16 -14.22
CA GLN A 191 77.91 45.08 -13.25
C GLN A 191 76.53 45.60 -13.69
N THR A 192 76.37 45.95 -14.98
CA THR A 192 75.05 46.38 -15.52
C THR A 192 74.05 45.22 -15.57
N ASP A 193 74.48 44.03 -15.96
CA ASP A 193 73.62 42.84 -16.01
C ASP A 193 73.26 42.37 -14.61
N GLY A 194 74.18 42.45 -13.65
CA GLY A 194 73.89 42.21 -12.23
C GLY A 194 72.89 43.21 -11.65
N ALA A 195 72.96 44.47 -12.04
CA ALA A 195 71.96 45.49 -11.67
C ALA A 195 70.60 45.21 -12.33
N ASN A 196 70.57 44.85 -13.61
CA ASN A 196 69.36 44.51 -14.35
C ASN A 196 68.68 43.26 -13.79
N ILE A 197 69.43 42.22 -13.45
CA ILE A 197 68.91 40.99 -12.83
C ILE A 197 68.32 41.28 -11.44
N LYS A 198 68.98 42.13 -10.63
CA LYS A 198 68.41 42.56 -9.33
C LYS A 198 67.09 43.30 -9.52
N LEU A 199 67.02 44.19 -10.50
CA LEU A 199 65.83 44.98 -10.81
C LEU A 199 64.70 44.10 -11.37
N GLU A 200 65.02 43.11 -12.19
CA GLU A 200 64.06 42.12 -12.69
C GLU A 200 63.56 41.19 -11.57
N LYS A 201 64.44 40.74 -10.67
CA LYS A 201 64.07 39.98 -9.47
C LYS A 201 63.10 40.78 -8.59
N GLN A 202 63.35 42.07 -8.40
CA GLN A 202 62.46 42.96 -7.65
C GLN A 202 61.09 43.11 -8.34
N ARG A 203 61.05 43.28 -9.66
CA ARG A 203 59.79 43.33 -10.42
C ARG A 203 58.98 42.03 -10.33
N LYS A 204 59.65 40.88 -10.45
CA LYS A 204 59.01 39.56 -10.30
C LYS A 204 58.50 39.35 -8.87
N GLN A 205 59.26 39.77 -7.86
CA GLN A 205 58.80 39.71 -6.47
C GLN A 205 57.54 40.56 -6.25
N GLN A 206 57.52 41.80 -6.75
CA GLN A 206 56.31 42.65 -6.69
C GLN A 206 55.11 42.03 -7.41
N GLN A 207 55.34 41.33 -8.53
CA GLN A 207 54.28 40.62 -9.24
C GLN A 207 53.75 39.42 -8.42
N ILE A 208 54.64 38.65 -7.79
CA ILE A 208 54.28 37.55 -6.89
C ILE A 208 53.45 38.08 -5.71
N ASP A 209 53.86 39.19 -5.10
CA ASP A 209 53.15 39.79 -3.97
C ASP A 209 51.74 40.25 -4.38
N ARG A 210 51.59 40.87 -5.56
CA ARG A 210 50.28 41.25 -6.13
C ARG A 210 49.38 40.04 -6.38
N LEU A 211 49.92 38.97 -6.96
CA LEU A 211 49.17 37.74 -7.21
C LEU A 211 48.78 37.04 -5.91
N THR A 212 49.66 37.06 -4.91
CA THR A 212 49.40 36.49 -3.58
C THR A 212 48.28 37.24 -2.87
N MET A 213 48.29 38.58 -2.90
CA MET A 213 47.18 39.38 -2.37
C MET A 213 45.86 39.14 -3.11
N LYS A 214 45.89 39.03 -4.45
CA LYS A 214 44.70 38.72 -5.25
C LYS A 214 44.14 37.33 -4.92
N ALA A 215 45.00 36.33 -4.79
CA ALA A 215 44.61 34.98 -4.37
C ALA A 215 43.99 34.98 -2.96
N GLY A 216 44.55 35.76 -2.03
CA GLY A 216 43.97 35.96 -0.69
C GLY A 216 42.55 36.52 -0.74
N ARG A 217 42.30 37.57 -1.52
CA ARG A 217 40.96 38.15 -1.70
C ARG A 217 39.97 37.16 -2.32
N LEU A 218 40.40 36.40 -3.33
CA LEU A 218 39.54 35.38 -3.95
C LEU A 218 39.19 34.25 -2.97
N ARG A 219 40.12 33.81 -2.12
CA ARG A 219 39.84 32.82 -1.07
C ARG A 219 38.82 33.35 -0.05
N GLN A 220 38.93 34.63 0.33
CA GLN A 220 37.97 35.26 1.22
C GLN A 220 36.57 35.33 0.58
N GLN A 221 36.46 35.81 -0.67
CA GLN A 221 35.20 35.83 -1.40
C GLN A 221 34.59 34.44 -1.57
N LEU A 222 35.41 33.41 -1.81
CA LEU A 222 34.96 32.02 -1.88
C LEU A 222 34.40 31.53 -0.54
N THR A 223 35.02 31.94 0.57
CA THR A 223 34.58 31.57 1.91
C THR A 223 33.25 32.25 2.25
N GLU A 224 33.11 33.54 1.94
CA GLU A 224 31.89 34.30 2.15
C GLU A 224 30.73 33.78 1.30
N THR A 225 30.97 33.44 0.04
CA THR A 225 29.95 32.84 -0.84
C THR A 225 29.54 31.45 -0.37
N LYS A 226 30.49 30.60 0.07
CA LYS A 226 30.16 29.31 0.70
C LYS A 226 29.29 29.48 1.95
N GLN A 227 29.60 30.43 2.82
CA GLN A 227 28.80 30.70 4.01
C GLN A 227 27.39 31.19 3.67
N ARG A 228 27.23 32.03 2.64
CA ARG A 228 25.90 32.45 2.15
C ARG A 228 25.08 31.27 1.62
N ILE A 229 25.70 30.42 0.80
CA ILE A 229 25.04 29.22 0.25
C ILE A 229 24.61 28.28 1.38
N GLU A 230 25.46 28.02 2.38
CA GLU A 230 25.09 27.15 3.50
C GLU A 230 23.96 27.75 4.36
N ALA A 231 23.95 29.08 4.54
CA ALA A 231 22.87 29.77 5.24
C ALA A 231 21.54 29.71 4.45
N GLU A 232 21.56 29.83 3.13
CA GLU A 232 20.37 29.66 2.29
C GLU A 232 19.88 28.22 2.28
N LYS A 233 20.79 27.25 2.17
CA LYS A 233 20.48 25.83 2.29
C LYS A 233 19.81 25.50 3.62
N SER A 234 20.34 25.99 4.74
CA SER A 234 19.72 25.81 6.07
C SER A 234 18.31 26.41 6.17
N LYS A 235 18.06 27.56 5.51
CA LYS A 235 16.70 28.14 5.40
C LYS A 235 15.77 27.26 4.59
N PHE A 236 16.23 26.75 3.44
CA PHE A 236 15.43 25.84 2.62
C PHE A 236 15.14 24.52 3.34
N ASP A 237 16.11 23.93 4.03
CA ASP A 237 15.92 22.72 4.83
C ASP A 237 14.84 22.92 5.91
N SER A 238 14.86 24.09 6.57
CA SER A 238 13.83 24.46 7.56
C SER A 238 12.45 24.63 6.92
N GLN A 239 12.36 25.23 5.73
CA GLN A 239 11.10 25.37 4.98
C GLN A 239 10.55 24.02 4.51
N VAL A 240 11.42 23.11 4.05
CA VAL A 240 11.04 21.76 3.64
C VAL A 240 10.51 20.96 4.84
N LEU A 241 11.15 21.06 6.01
CA LEU A 241 10.66 20.44 7.24
C LEU A 241 9.27 20.95 7.63
N ASP A 242 9.06 22.27 7.58
CA ASP A 242 7.76 22.89 7.85
C ASP A 242 6.68 22.46 6.83
N TRP A 243 7.02 22.37 5.54
CA TRP A 243 6.09 21.85 4.51
C TRP A 243 5.75 20.37 4.72
N ARG A 244 6.73 19.54 5.10
CA ARG A 244 6.50 18.13 5.44
C ARG A 244 5.56 17.99 6.64
N GLU A 245 5.74 18.81 7.67
CA GLU A 245 4.89 18.81 8.86
C GLU A 245 3.46 19.29 8.53
N ARG A 246 3.31 20.37 7.76
CA ARG A 246 2.00 20.83 7.27
C ARG A 246 1.28 19.77 6.45
N THR A 247 2.00 19.05 5.59
CA THR A 247 1.45 17.95 4.78
C THR A 247 1.02 16.77 5.64
N ARG A 248 1.82 16.43 6.65
CA ARG A 248 1.47 15.40 7.65
C ARG A 248 0.19 15.76 8.39
N GLN A 249 0.08 16.99 8.90
CA GLN A 249 -1.11 17.47 9.60
C GLN A 249 -2.35 17.51 8.69
N ALA A 250 -2.21 17.95 7.44
CA ALA A 250 -3.31 17.94 6.47
C ALA A 250 -3.78 16.51 6.15
N THR A 251 -2.84 15.56 6.03
CA THR A 251 -3.16 14.15 5.82
C THR A 251 -3.86 13.55 7.02
N GLN A 252 -3.41 13.87 8.24
CA GLN A 252 -4.05 13.45 9.48
C GLN A 252 -5.50 13.96 9.56
N ARG A 253 -5.71 15.28 9.36
CA ARG A 253 -7.06 15.85 9.35
C ARG A 253 -7.97 15.21 8.30
N ARG A 254 -7.43 14.89 7.12
CA ARG A 254 -8.18 14.18 6.08
C ARG A 254 -8.58 12.78 6.54
N ASN A 255 -7.69 12.06 7.20
CA ASN A 255 -7.98 10.72 7.73
C ASN A 255 -9.03 10.80 8.85
N ASP A 256 -8.94 11.77 9.75
CA ASP A 256 -9.94 11.99 10.82
C ASP A 256 -11.33 12.30 10.23
N VAL A 257 -11.39 13.12 9.17
CA VAL A 257 -12.64 13.40 8.43
C VAL A 257 -13.17 12.14 7.72
N PHE A 258 -12.28 11.31 7.19
CA PHE A 258 -12.69 10.08 6.53
C PHE A 258 -13.22 9.04 7.52
N GLU A 259 -12.60 8.92 8.70
CA GLU A 259 -13.06 8.03 9.76
C GLU A 259 -14.42 8.46 10.32
N THR A 260 -14.63 9.76 10.52
CA THR A 260 -15.93 10.30 10.93
C THR A 260 -17.00 10.10 9.86
N TYR A 261 -16.66 10.26 8.57
CA TYR A 261 -17.57 9.94 7.47
C TYR A 261 -17.94 8.45 7.44
N GLN A 262 -16.97 7.53 7.59
CA GLN A 262 -17.25 6.09 7.64
C GLN A 262 -18.13 5.70 8.83
N LYS A 263 -17.89 6.30 10.01
CA LYS A 263 -18.76 6.12 11.18
C LYS A 263 -20.18 6.58 10.89
N GLY A 264 -20.35 7.77 10.31
CA GLY A 264 -21.66 8.28 9.91
C GLY A 264 -22.36 7.41 8.84
N GLU A 265 -21.61 6.85 7.90
CA GLU A 265 -22.15 5.93 6.90
C GLU A 265 -22.62 4.62 7.54
N MET A 266 -21.85 4.05 8.47
CA MET A 266 -22.26 2.86 9.23
C MET A 266 -23.49 3.12 10.10
N GLU A 267 -23.57 4.27 10.78
CA GLU A 267 -24.75 4.67 11.56
C GLU A 267 -25.98 4.82 10.67
N THR A 268 -25.83 5.44 9.49
CA THR A 268 -26.92 5.58 8.50
C THR A 268 -27.40 4.22 8.01
N ARG A 269 -26.48 3.29 7.70
CA ARG A 269 -26.83 1.90 7.33
C ARG A 269 -27.51 1.16 8.47
N LEU A 270 -27.07 1.36 9.72
CA LEU A 270 -27.68 0.75 10.89
C LEU A 270 -29.11 1.26 11.10
N LEU A 271 -29.32 2.58 11.00
CA LEU A 271 -30.63 3.23 11.05
C LEU A 271 -31.54 2.72 9.92
N GLN A 272 -31.05 2.63 8.69
CA GLN A 272 -31.80 2.11 7.56
C GLN A 272 -32.19 0.63 7.76
N SER A 273 -31.27 -0.19 8.29
CA SER A 273 -31.55 -1.58 8.67
C SER A 273 -32.57 -1.69 9.80
N GLN A 274 -32.54 -0.79 10.78
CA GLN A 274 -33.54 -0.74 11.85
C GLN A 274 -34.90 -0.32 11.30
N MET A 275 -34.97 0.67 10.41
CA MET A 275 -36.20 1.09 9.74
C MET A 275 -36.80 -0.04 8.89
N GLN A 276 -35.98 -0.78 8.15
CA GLN A 276 -36.44 -1.96 7.39
C GLN A 276 -36.99 -3.05 8.32
N ARG A 277 -36.32 -3.33 9.44
CA ARG A 277 -36.81 -4.30 10.44
C ARG A 277 -38.11 -3.84 11.08
N HIS A 278 -38.26 -2.55 11.36
CA HIS A 278 -39.51 -1.99 11.87
C HIS A 278 -40.62 -2.07 10.82
N ALA A 279 -40.35 -1.71 9.56
CA ALA A 279 -41.31 -1.82 8.48
C ALA A 279 -41.78 -3.28 8.28
N GLU A 280 -40.85 -4.24 8.31
CA GLU A 280 -41.18 -5.67 8.22
C GLU A 280 -41.96 -6.16 9.44
N LYS A 281 -41.58 -5.72 10.65
CA LYS A 281 -42.36 -5.99 11.87
C LYS A 281 -43.78 -5.43 11.76
N HIS A 282 -43.94 -4.20 11.29
CA HIS A 282 -45.26 -3.59 11.08
C HIS A 282 -46.07 -4.36 10.02
N ARG A 283 -45.42 -4.82 8.94
CA ARG A 283 -46.04 -5.66 7.90
C ARG A 283 -46.53 -6.99 8.47
N LEU A 284 -45.71 -7.66 9.28
CA LEU A 284 -46.08 -8.93 9.93
C LEU A 284 -47.19 -8.74 10.97
N VAL A 285 -47.15 -7.65 11.74
CA VAL A 285 -48.21 -7.29 12.70
C VAL A 285 -49.51 -6.98 11.96
N ALA A 286 -49.46 -6.24 10.85
CA ALA A 286 -50.64 -5.95 10.02
C ALA A 286 -51.22 -7.23 9.42
N LYS A 287 -50.37 -8.11 8.85
CA LYS A 287 -50.78 -9.41 8.32
C LYS A 287 -51.42 -10.29 9.40
N ARG A 288 -50.83 -10.35 10.60
CA ARG A 288 -51.38 -11.10 11.72
C ARG A 288 -52.69 -10.49 12.22
N ALA A 289 -52.82 -9.17 12.19
CA ALA A 289 -54.07 -8.49 12.53
C ALA A 289 -55.16 -8.79 11.50
N GLU A 290 -54.84 -8.83 10.20
CA GLU A 290 -55.75 -9.26 9.14
C GLU A 290 -56.14 -10.73 9.26
N GLU A 291 -55.17 -11.62 9.51
CA GLU A 291 -55.41 -13.05 9.76
C GLU A 291 -56.29 -13.24 10.99
N SER A 292 -55.99 -12.58 12.11
CA SER A 292 -56.83 -12.61 13.30
C SER A 292 -58.20 -11.97 13.07
N GLN A 293 -58.32 -10.93 12.23
CA GLN A 293 -59.60 -10.34 11.87
C GLN A 293 -60.43 -11.32 11.03
N MET A 294 -59.83 -12.00 10.06
CA MET A 294 -60.47 -13.05 9.28
C MET A 294 -60.88 -14.22 10.16
N GLU A 295 -60.00 -14.69 11.05
CA GLU A 295 -60.32 -15.73 12.04
C GLU A 295 -61.46 -15.29 12.96
N LEU A 296 -61.48 -14.02 13.39
CA LEU A 296 -62.57 -13.49 14.22
C LEU A 296 -63.88 -13.42 13.44
N THR A 297 -63.84 -12.97 12.18
CA THR A 297 -65.02 -12.95 11.30
C THR A 297 -65.54 -14.36 11.06
N GLN A 298 -64.64 -15.32 10.77
CA GLN A 298 -64.98 -16.73 10.65
C GLN A 298 -65.55 -17.28 11.96
N THR A 299 -64.97 -16.94 13.09
CA THR A 299 -65.46 -17.37 14.41
C THR A 299 -66.80 -16.73 14.74
N ILE A 300 -67.05 -15.48 14.31
CA ILE A 300 -68.35 -14.82 14.46
C ILE A 300 -69.39 -15.50 13.56
N GLU A 301 -69.04 -15.85 12.33
CA GLU A 301 -69.89 -16.65 11.44
C GLU A 301 -70.17 -18.00 12.07
N ASP A 302 -69.14 -18.73 12.51
CA ASP A 302 -69.26 -20.02 13.18
C ASP A 302 -70.03 -19.93 14.49
N ILE A 303 -69.90 -18.84 15.26
CA ILE A 303 -70.70 -18.55 16.46
C ILE A 303 -72.14 -18.27 16.06
N ASN A 304 -72.43 -17.50 15.02
CA ASN A 304 -73.80 -17.28 14.57
C ASN A 304 -74.42 -18.59 14.07
N ASP A 305 -73.64 -19.41 13.36
CA ASP A 305 -74.01 -20.75 12.88
C ASP A 305 -74.21 -21.72 14.03
N THR A 306 -73.32 -21.72 15.03
CA THR A 306 -73.46 -22.53 16.24
C THR A 306 -74.51 -21.99 17.18
N GLN A 307 -74.79 -20.69 17.23
CA GLN A 307 -75.86 -20.11 18.04
C GLN A 307 -77.23 -20.38 17.39
N SER A 308 -77.28 -20.48 16.07
CA SER A 308 -78.38 -21.07 15.32
C SER A 308 -78.53 -22.58 15.62
N LYS A 309 -77.42 -23.36 15.63
CA LYS A 309 -77.44 -24.80 15.97
C LYS A 309 -77.65 -25.10 17.46
N ILE A 310 -77.24 -24.21 18.38
CA ILE A 310 -77.41 -24.27 19.85
C ILE A 310 -78.83 -23.86 20.22
N SER A 311 -79.48 -22.99 19.43
CA SER A 311 -80.93 -22.78 19.53
C SER A 311 -81.75 -24.02 19.14
N GLU A 312 -81.14 -24.96 18.39
CA GLU A 312 -81.74 -26.26 18.04
C GLU A 312 -81.33 -27.43 18.96
N TYR A 313 -80.28 -27.30 19.78
CA TYR A 313 -79.79 -28.40 20.61
C TYR A 313 -79.48 -27.97 22.06
N THR A 314 -80.50 -28.04 22.90
CA THR A 314 -80.35 -28.21 24.35
C THR A 314 -79.94 -29.65 24.66
N SER A 315 -78.64 -29.93 24.71
CA SER A 315 -77.98 -30.84 25.68
C SER A 315 -76.53 -31.10 25.27
N VAL A 316 -75.63 -31.02 26.25
CA VAL A 316 -74.17 -31.21 26.10
C VAL A 316 -73.85 -32.69 25.85
N PRO A 317 -73.11 -33.05 24.78
CA PRO A 317 -72.62 -34.41 24.55
C PRO A 317 -71.17 -34.62 25.02
N ASP A 318 -70.88 -35.84 25.47
CA ASP A 318 -69.59 -36.33 26.00
C ASP A 318 -68.36 -36.21 25.06
N SER A 319 -68.55 -35.80 23.80
CA SER A 319 -67.43 -35.58 22.85
C SER A 319 -66.50 -34.44 23.27
N HIS A 320 -67.02 -33.44 24.00
CA HIS A 320 -66.23 -32.31 24.49
C HIS A 320 -65.19 -32.70 25.56
N VAL A 321 -65.42 -33.80 26.29
CA VAL A 321 -64.49 -34.26 27.35
C VAL A 321 -63.18 -34.79 26.73
N ASN A 322 -63.23 -35.43 25.56
CA ASN A 322 -62.03 -35.90 24.87
C ASN A 322 -61.24 -34.75 24.23
N THR A 323 -61.93 -33.75 23.69
CA THR A 323 -61.29 -32.55 23.14
C THR A 323 -60.61 -31.72 24.23
N VAL A 324 -61.23 -31.59 25.41
CA VAL A 324 -60.63 -30.91 26.56
C VAL A 324 -59.37 -31.64 27.06
N LYS A 325 -59.35 -32.98 27.06
CA LYS A 325 -58.15 -33.76 27.40
C LYS A 325 -57.03 -33.61 26.38
N ALA A 326 -57.34 -33.59 25.08
CA ALA A 326 -56.35 -33.35 24.03
C ALA A 326 -55.72 -31.94 24.17
N LEU A 327 -56.55 -30.92 24.39
CA LEU A 327 -56.11 -29.54 24.60
C LEU A 327 -55.32 -29.36 25.91
N GLN A 328 -55.61 -30.15 26.95
CA GLN A 328 -54.81 -30.18 28.17
C GLN A 328 -53.42 -30.79 27.96
N ASN A 329 -53.32 -31.87 27.17
CA ASN A 329 -52.03 -32.47 26.84
C ASN A 329 -51.18 -31.53 25.98
N GLU A 330 -51.79 -30.88 24.99
CA GLU A 330 -51.12 -29.89 24.15
C GLU A 330 -50.66 -28.68 24.96
N ASN A 331 -51.48 -28.18 25.90
CA ASN A 331 -51.06 -27.14 26.84
C ASN A 331 -49.87 -27.56 27.71
N ASN A 332 -49.82 -28.82 28.15
CA ASN A 332 -48.69 -29.32 28.94
C ASN A 332 -47.42 -29.45 28.08
N GLN A 333 -47.55 -29.88 26.82
CA GLN A 333 -46.45 -29.94 25.86
C GLN A 333 -45.87 -28.54 25.60
N LEU A 334 -46.74 -27.57 25.34
CA LEU A 334 -46.36 -26.18 25.10
C LEU A 334 -45.72 -25.54 26.33
N LYS A 335 -46.16 -25.90 27.55
CA LYS A 335 -45.50 -25.44 28.79
C LYS A 335 -44.07 -25.93 28.91
N ILE A 336 -43.81 -27.21 28.60
CA ILE A 336 -42.46 -27.78 28.61
C ILE A 336 -41.59 -27.08 27.56
N GLU A 337 -42.14 -26.82 26.37
CA GLU A 337 -41.44 -26.10 25.31
C GLU A 337 -41.12 -24.65 25.71
N ILE A 338 -42.06 -23.94 26.33
CA ILE A 338 -41.83 -22.59 26.86
C ILE A 338 -40.74 -22.61 27.94
N GLU A 339 -40.75 -23.56 28.87
CA GLU A 339 -39.72 -23.69 29.89
C GLU A 339 -38.33 -23.93 29.27
N GLN A 340 -38.25 -24.80 28.26
CA GLN A 340 -37.00 -25.05 27.53
C GLN A 340 -36.51 -23.81 26.78
N LEU A 341 -37.39 -23.12 26.04
CA LEU A 341 -37.04 -21.88 25.33
C LEU A 341 -36.62 -20.76 26.28
N THR A 342 -37.24 -20.67 27.46
CA THR A 342 -36.87 -19.69 28.49
C THR A 342 -35.47 -19.98 29.05
N LYS A 343 -35.13 -21.27 29.21
CA LYS A 343 -33.78 -21.68 29.60
C LYS A 343 -32.76 -21.32 28.52
N ASP A 344 -33.06 -21.60 27.26
CA ASP A 344 -32.17 -21.28 26.13
C ASP A 344 -32.00 -19.75 25.96
N GLU A 345 -33.06 -18.96 26.15
CA GLU A 345 -32.99 -17.49 26.16
C GLU A 345 -32.05 -16.99 27.27
N LYS A 346 -32.15 -17.57 28.46
CA LYS A 346 -31.28 -17.22 29.59
C LYS A 346 -29.82 -17.52 29.29
N GLU A 347 -29.53 -18.71 28.76
CA GLU A 347 -28.18 -19.12 28.37
C GLU A 347 -27.61 -18.20 27.28
N ALA A 348 -28.39 -17.87 26.25
CA ALA A 348 -28.00 -16.94 25.19
C ALA A 348 -27.74 -15.53 25.73
N ARG A 349 -28.56 -15.06 26.68
CA ARG A 349 -28.39 -13.76 27.32
C ARG A 349 -27.10 -13.71 28.16
N GLU A 350 -26.79 -14.76 28.91
CA GLU A 350 -25.55 -14.87 29.66
C GLU A 350 -24.32 -14.88 28.73
N GLN A 351 -24.39 -15.58 27.59
CA GLN A 351 -23.34 -15.54 26.56
C GLN A 351 -23.19 -14.15 25.95
N ALA A 352 -24.29 -13.46 25.63
CA ALA A 352 -24.25 -12.10 25.09
C ALA A 352 -23.63 -11.10 26.08
N ILE A 353 -23.88 -11.25 27.38
CA ILE A 353 -23.26 -10.43 28.43
C ILE A 353 -21.75 -10.68 28.48
N LYS A 354 -21.31 -11.94 28.46
CA LYS A 354 -19.88 -12.29 28.42
C LYS A 354 -19.18 -11.70 27.20
N LEU A 355 -19.76 -11.86 26.01
CA LEU A 355 -19.22 -11.28 24.78
C LEU A 355 -19.12 -9.76 24.85
N ARG A 356 -20.16 -9.07 25.36
CA ARG A 356 -20.11 -7.60 25.53
C ARG A 356 -18.98 -7.17 26.47
N ALA A 357 -18.75 -7.89 27.56
CA ALA A 357 -17.64 -7.61 28.47
C ALA A 357 -16.29 -7.81 27.78
N GLU A 358 -16.12 -8.87 27.00
CA GLU A 358 -14.90 -9.12 26.22
C GLU A 358 -14.67 -8.04 25.14
N PHE A 359 -15.72 -7.60 24.45
CA PHE A 359 -15.66 -6.51 23.48
C PHE A 359 -15.24 -5.18 24.14
N ALA A 360 -15.84 -4.84 25.29
CA ALA A 360 -15.47 -3.63 26.03
C ALA A 360 -14.01 -3.68 26.50
N GLU A 361 -13.54 -4.85 26.95
CA GLU A 361 -12.14 -5.05 27.31
C GLU A 361 -11.23 -4.84 26.09
N LEU A 362 -11.56 -5.44 24.94
CA LEU A 362 -10.81 -5.26 23.69
C LEU A 362 -10.78 -3.81 23.22
N GLU A 363 -11.89 -3.07 23.33
CA GLU A 363 -11.97 -1.65 22.97
C GLU A 363 -11.05 -0.78 23.84
N SER A 364 -10.93 -1.10 25.13
CA SER A 364 -10.07 -0.40 26.08
C SER A 364 -8.57 -0.66 25.89
N MET A 365 -8.20 -1.70 25.14
CA MET A 365 -6.81 -2.08 24.87
C MET A 365 -6.23 -1.33 23.66
N ASP A 366 -4.94 -1.00 23.75
CA ASP A 366 -4.18 -0.47 22.61
C ASP A 366 -4.07 -1.50 21.45
N ALA A 367 -3.72 -1.01 20.26
CA ALA A 367 -3.70 -1.84 19.05
C ALA A 367 -2.65 -2.97 19.07
N ALA A 368 -1.64 -2.90 19.94
CA ALA A 368 -0.62 -3.93 20.08
C ALA A 368 -1.09 -5.03 21.06
N ALA A 369 -1.63 -4.65 22.20
CA ALA A 369 -2.21 -5.54 23.19
C ALA A 369 -3.43 -6.28 22.64
N ARG A 370 -4.27 -5.62 21.84
CA ARG A 370 -5.41 -6.24 21.15
C ARG A 370 -4.97 -7.35 20.19
N ARG A 371 -3.93 -7.08 19.38
CA ARG A 371 -3.34 -8.08 18.48
C ARG A 371 -2.76 -9.27 19.24
N ASN A 372 -2.00 -9.03 20.31
CA ASN A 372 -1.43 -10.09 21.12
C ASN A 372 -2.50 -10.95 21.82
N LYS A 373 -3.60 -10.36 22.29
CA LYS A 373 -4.72 -11.11 22.90
C LYS A 373 -5.44 -11.98 21.85
N MET A 374 -5.73 -11.43 20.67
CA MET A 374 -6.34 -12.17 19.56
C MET A 374 -5.44 -13.31 19.08
N GLU A 375 -4.12 -13.08 18.98
CA GLU A 375 -3.16 -14.11 18.59
C GLU A 375 -3.09 -15.26 19.61
N ARG A 376 -3.12 -14.94 20.91
CA ARG A 376 -3.20 -15.96 21.98
C ARG A 376 -4.50 -16.76 21.92
N GLN A 377 -5.64 -16.10 21.67
CA GLN A 377 -6.93 -16.79 21.52
C GLN A 377 -6.94 -17.68 20.27
N GLN A 378 -6.41 -17.20 19.15
CA GLN A 378 -6.29 -17.98 17.92
C GLN A 378 -5.38 -19.21 18.14
N LYS A 379 -4.26 -19.03 18.85
CA LYS A 379 -3.37 -20.14 19.22
C LYS A 379 -4.07 -21.16 20.11
N ALA A 380 -4.76 -20.72 21.16
CA ALA A 380 -5.50 -21.60 22.06
C ALA A 380 -6.63 -22.37 21.34
N LEU A 381 -7.29 -21.72 20.37
CA LEU A 381 -8.31 -22.35 19.54
C LEU A 381 -7.69 -23.43 18.64
N ARG A 382 -6.57 -23.13 17.98
CA ARG A 382 -5.83 -24.12 17.17
C ARG A 382 -5.38 -25.32 18.00
N GLU A 383 -4.79 -25.09 19.17
CA GLU A 383 -4.39 -26.17 20.09
C GLU A 383 -5.60 -27.02 20.55
N SER A 384 -6.78 -26.42 20.68
CA SER A 384 -8.01 -27.15 21.04
C SER A 384 -8.54 -27.96 19.85
N LEU A 385 -8.51 -27.40 18.65
CA LEU A 385 -8.88 -28.10 17.41
C LEU A 385 -7.95 -29.29 17.14
N GLU A 386 -6.64 -29.12 17.30
CA GLU A 386 -5.66 -30.21 17.18
C GLU A 386 -5.90 -31.33 18.19
N LYS A 387 -6.30 -31.00 19.43
CA LYS A 387 -6.68 -32.02 20.43
C LYS A 387 -7.93 -32.79 20.02
N ILE A 388 -8.93 -32.10 19.48
CA ILE A 388 -10.15 -32.75 19.00
C ILE A 388 -9.84 -33.61 17.78
N ASP A 389 -9.04 -33.12 16.84
CA ASP A 389 -8.58 -33.87 15.67
C ASP A 389 -7.82 -35.14 16.06
N GLY A 390 -6.90 -35.03 17.03
CA GLY A 390 -6.19 -36.17 17.59
C GLY A 390 -7.13 -37.17 18.27
N ALA A 391 -8.16 -36.69 18.99
CA ALA A 391 -9.16 -37.56 19.60
C ALA A 391 -10.05 -38.25 18.55
N VAL A 392 -10.43 -37.54 17.48
CA VAL A 392 -11.19 -38.10 16.36
C VAL A 392 -10.37 -39.15 15.63
N THR A 393 -9.12 -38.85 15.27
CA THR A 393 -8.17 -39.77 14.64
C THR A 393 -7.95 -41.02 15.49
N ALA A 394 -7.78 -40.86 16.81
CA ALA A 394 -7.65 -42.00 17.73
C ALA A 394 -8.91 -42.86 17.72
N ALA A 395 -10.10 -42.25 17.74
CA ALA A 395 -11.37 -42.96 17.72
C ALA A 395 -11.69 -43.57 16.34
N GLU A 396 -11.18 -43.05 15.23
CA GLU A 396 -11.34 -43.67 13.91
C GLU A 396 -10.80 -45.09 13.89
N SER A 397 -9.69 -45.37 14.58
CA SER A 397 -9.14 -46.73 14.68
C SER A 397 -10.16 -47.74 15.23
N SER A 398 -10.98 -47.34 16.21
CA SER A 398 -12.04 -48.16 16.81
C SER A 398 -13.22 -48.47 15.88
N TYR A 399 -13.35 -47.76 14.76
CA TYR A 399 -14.42 -47.93 13.78
C TYR A 399 -13.90 -48.31 12.40
N THR A 400 -12.66 -48.81 12.32
CA THR A 400 -12.09 -49.40 11.11
C THR A 400 -12.28 -50.91 11.11
N CYS A 401 -12.68 -51.46 9.96
CA CYS A 401 -12.81 -52.91 9.81
C CYS A 401 -11.42 -53.52 9.68
N PHE A 402 -11.08 -54.44 10.58
CA PHE A 402 -9.78 -55.12 10.60
C PHE A 402 -9.40 -55.78 9.26
N GLU A 403 -10.37 -56.34 8.53
CA GLU A 403 -10.11 -57.06 7.27
C GLU A 403 -9.86 -56.15 6.06
N CYS A 404 -10.56 -55.02 5.94
CA CYS A 404 -10.38 -54.12 4.79
C CYS A 404 -9.67 -52.81 5.12
N LEU A 405 -9.35 -52.56 6.39
CA LEU A 405 -8.70 -51.35 6.90
C LEU A 405 -9.42 -50.06 6.47
N LYS A 406 -10.74 -50.14 6.29
CA LYS A 406 -11.62 -49.02 5.92
C LYS A 406 -12.69 -48.84 7.00
N PRO A 407 -13.32 -47.65 7.10
CA PRO A 407 -14.46 -47.43 7.98
C PRO A 407 -15.51 -48.53 7.81
N VAL A 408 -15.97 -49.10 8.92
CA VAL A 408 -16.84 -50.27 8.89
C VAL A 408 -18.16 -49.93 8.18
N LYS A 409 -18.47 -50.67 7.11
CA LYS A 409 -19.74 -50.56 6.38
C LYS A 409 -20.65 -51.72 6.75
N ASN A 410 -21.88 -51.42 7.17
CA ASN A 410 -22.84 -52.41 7.69
C ASN A 410 -22.18 -53.30 8.76
N PRO A 411 -21.81 -52.71 9.91
CA PRO A 411 -21.06 -53.39 10.97
C PRO A 411 -21.82 -54.57 11.55
N MET A 412 -21.11 -55.69 11.63
CA MET A 412 -21.51 -56.90 12.34
C MET A 412 -20.61 -57.02 13.57
N THR A 413 -21.21 -56.94 14.77
CA THR A 413 -20.49 -57.00 16.05
C THR A 413 -20.58 -58.41 16.64
N PHE A 414 -19.43 -58.97 17.00
CA PHE A 414 -19.30 -60.32 17.56
C PHE A 414 -19.41 -60.33 19.08
N VAL A 415 -20.17 -61.28 19.62
CA VAL A 415 -20.34 -61.47 21.07
C VAL A 415 -19.61 -62.75 21.51
N PRO A 416 -18.82 -62.74 22.61
CA PRO A 416 -18.68 -61.66 23.60
C PRO A 416 -17.54 -60.66 23.34
N CYS A 417 -16.72 -60.86 22.30
CA CYS A 417 -15.49 -60.07 22.14
C CYS A 417 -15.68 -58.58 21.75
N GLY A 418 -16.84 -58.18 21.25
CA GLY A 418 -17.17 -56.78 20.91
C GLY A 418 -16.58 -56.25 19.59
N HIS A 419 -15.71 -57.01 18.92
CA HIS A 419 -15.12 -56.60 17.64
C HIS A 419 -16.19 -56.47 16.55
N SER A 420 -16.02 -55.46 15.68
CA SER A 420 -16.98 -55.13 14.64
C SER A 420 -16.32 -55.11 13.26
N VAL A 421 -16.88 -55.84 12.30
CA VAL A 421 -16.37 -55.91 10.92
C VAL A 421 -17.46 -55.61 9.91
N CYS A 422 -17.08 -55.31 8.65
CA CYS A 422 -18.06 -55.14 7.59
C CYS A 422 -18.82 -56.45 7.35
N ARG A 423 -20.13 -56.37 7.11
CA ARG A 423 -20.96 -57.55 6.77
C ARG A 423 -20.38 -58.41 5.64
N SER A 424 -19.70 -57.79 4.66
CA SER A 424 -19.04 -58.49 3.55
C SER A 424 -17.83 -59.34 3.96
N HIS A 425 -17.23 -59.05 5.11
CA HIS A 425 -16.06 -59.76 5.65
C HIS A 425 -16.42 -60.72 6.79
N GLY A 426 -17.66 -60.67 7.30
CA GLY A 426 -18.23 -61.66 8.20
C GLY A 426 -18.66 -62.94 7.46
N LYS A 427 -17.73 -63.56 6.71
CA LYS A 427 -18.00 -64.88 6.12
C LYS A 427 -17.93 -65.92 7.21
N HIS A 428 -19.09 -66.39 7.64
CA HIS A 428 -19.22 -67.51 8.56
C HIS A 428 -19.77 -68.70 7.79
N THR A 429 -19.05 -69.82 7.87
CA THR A 429 -19.57 -71.13 7.52
C THR A 429 -20.49 -71.59 8.64
N ASP A 430 -21.64 -72.19 8.31
CA ASP A 430 -22.76 -72.47 9.23
C ASP A 430 -22.39 -73.23 10.52
N ASP A 431 -21.22 -73.88 10.59
CA ASP A 431 -20.83 -74.71 11.73
C ASP A 431 -19.95 -74.01 12.79
N MET A 432 -19.30 -72.87 12.52
CA MET A 432 -18.50 -72.14 13.53
C MET A 432 -18.40 -70.62 13.26
N LEU A 433 -18.88 -69.83 14.22
CA LEU A 433 -18.73 -68.37 14.23
C LEU A 433 -17.41 -68.00 14.93
N ILE A 434 -16.40 -67.58 14.17
CA ILE A 434 -15.09 -67.15 14.69
C ILE A 434 -14.87 -65.67 14.38
N CYS A 435 -14.47 -64.88 15.37
CA CYS A 435 -14.18 -63.46 15.18
C CYS A 435 -12.94 -63.28 14.27
N PRO A 436 -13.01 -62.48 13.20
CA PRO A 436 -11.88 -62.26 12.31
C PRO A 436 -10.68 -61.58 12.97
N GLU A 437 -10.92 -60.77 14.01
CA GLU A 437 -9.89 -59.96 14.67
C GLU A 437 -9.15 -60.74 15.75
N CYS A 438 -9.86 -61.29 16.76
CA CYS A 438 -9.23 -62.00 17.87
C CYS A 438 -9.16 -63.53 17.70
N LYS A 439 -9.75 -64.09 16.65
CA LYS A 439 -9.82 -65.55 16.37
C LYS A 439 -10.48 -66.39 17.47
N VAL A 440 -11.26 -65.75 18.35
CA VAL A 440 -12.04 -66.44 19.39
C VAL A 440 -13.38 -66.90 18.80
N GLN A 441 -13.85 -68.07 19.25
CA GLN A 441 -15.20 -68.55 18.93
C GLN A 441 -16.25 -67.63 19.59
N CYS A 442 -17.22 -67.21 18.81
CA CYS A 442 -18.28 -66.29 19.24
C CYS A 442 -19.62 -67.00 19.28
N ASP A 443 -20.48 -66.56 20.18
CA ASP A 443 -21.80 -67.17 20.38
C ASP A 443 -22.80 -66.67 19.34
N THR A 444 -22.70 -65.38 19.02
CA THR A 444 -23.62 -64.71 18.10
C THR A 444 -22.96 -63.48 17.46
N VAL A 445 -23.57 -63.00 16.39
CA VAL A 445 -23.22 -61.77 15.69
C VAL A 445 -24.49 -60.98 15.42
N PHE A 446 -24.47 -59.67 15.66
CA PHE A 446 -25.62 -58.79 15.39
C PHE A 446 -25.21 -57.58 14.57
N ALA A 447 -26.17 -57.02 13.82
CA ALA A 447 -25.97 -55.80 13.08
C ALA A 447 -26.00 -54.59 14.03
N ASN A 448 -24.91 -53.83 14.11
CA ASN A 448 -24.79 -52.71 15.04
C ASN A 448 -25.10 -51.38 14.37
N LEU A 449 -26.36 -50.95 14.41
CA LEU A 449 -26.81 -49.74 13.73
C LEU A 449 -26.27 -48.43 14.34
N THR A 450 -25.61 -48.48 15.49
CA THR A 450 -25.07 -47.28 16.16
C THR A 450 -23.71 -46.86 15.61
N ILE A 451 -22.88 -47.81 15.16
CA ILE A 451 -21.56 -47.55 14.60
C ILE A 451 -21.60 -46.67 13.33
N PRO A 452 -22.52 -46.87 12.35
CA PRO A 452 -22.61 -46.00 11.18
C PRO A 452 -23.04 -44.57 11.52
N ASP A 453 -23.95 -44.40 12.49
CA ASP A 453 -24.38 -43.07 12.97
C ASP A 453 -23.21 -42.33 13.63
N LEU A 454 -22.46 -43.02 14.51
CA LEU A 454 -21.25 -42.48 15.12
C LEU A 454 -20.18 -42.12 14.08
N LEU A 455 -19.89 -43.02 13.13
CA LEU A 455 -18.95 -42.77 12.04
C LEU A 455 -19.34 -41.54 11.23
N SER A 456 -20.63 -41.35 10.91
CA SER A 456 -21.10 -40.18 10.17
C SER A 456 -20.85 -38.88 10.93
N LYS A 457 -21.10 -38.87 12.25
CA LYS A 457 -20.87 -37.72 13.14
C LYS A 457 -19.38 -37.42 13.28
N MET A 458 -18.54 -38.44 13.37
CA MET A 458 -17.08 -38.28 13.44
C MET A 458 -16.49 -37.76 12.12
N GLN A 459 -16.95 -38.27 10.98
CA GLN A 459 -16.53 -37.77 9.66
C GLN A 459 -16.94 -36.31 9.45
N PHE A 460 -18.14 -35.94 9.90
CA PHE A 460 -18.58 -34.55 9.87
C PHE A 460 -17.69 -33.64 10.76
N LEU A 461 -17.38 -34.08 11.99
CA LEU A 461 -16.47 -33.36 12.87
C LEU A 461 -15.06 -33.21 12.26
N HIS A 462 -14.50 -34.28 11.72
CA HIS A 462 -13.21 -34.25 11.03
C HIS A 462 -13.23 -33.25 9.87
N SER A 463 -14.26 -33.28 9.02
CA SER A 463 -14.41 -32.33 7.91
C SER A 463 -14.49 -30.88 8.38
N LEU A 464 -15.21 -30.60 9.47
CA LEU A 464 -15.30 -29.26 10.04
C LEU A 464 -13.95 -28.78 10.57
N ILE A 465 -13.23 -29.64 11.29
CA ILE A 465 -11.94 -29.32 11.90
C ILE A 465 -10.89 -29.08 10.81
N SER A 466 -10.80 -29.95 9.80
CA SER A 466 -9.88 -29.76 8.67
C SER A 466 -10.14 -28.43 7.96
N THR A 467 -11.41 -28.09 7.71
CA THR A 467 -11.79 -26.81 7.09
C THR A 467 -11.42 -25.60 7.97
N ALA A 468 -11.52 -25.74 9.29
CA ALA A 468 -11.21 -24.67 10.24
C ALA A 468 -9.71 -24.47 10.48
N ILE A 469 -8.87 -25.48 10.21
CA ILE A 469 -7.41 -25.40 10.34
C ILE A 469 -6.77 -24.87 9.04
N GLU A 470 -7.32 -25.21 7.88
CA GLU A 470 -6.78 -24.81 6.57
C GLU A 470 -7.06 -23.34 6.19
N ASN A 471 -8.06 -22.70 6.81
CA ASN A 471 -8.40 -21.28 6.66
C ASN A 471 -7.85 -20.45 7.84
#